data_AF-A0A8B8Q7A3-F1
#
_entry.id   AF-A0A8B8Q7A3-F1
#
_cell.length_a   1.000
_cell.length_b   1.000
_cell.length_c   1.000
_cell.angle_alpha   90.00
_cell.angle_beta   90.00
_cell.angle_gamma   90.00
#
_symmetry.space_group_name_H-M   'P 1'
#
loop_
_entity.id
_entity.type
_entity.pdbx_description
1 polymer ?
#
loop_
_entity_poly.entity_id
_entity_poly.type
_entity_poly.pdbx_seq_one_letter_code
_entity_poly.pdbx_strand_id
1 'polypeptide(L)'
;MASPPPFLLLLLLLLALFSPLNPRSRAAKLPFHPEDILPLLPRQLSWPLLNALRRPVDLLPTFVGAASASNGSLEWKGACFYESTAWMEFHNKTGSEFGGGTLHIKRDDHCVRAFEVSKAHSWTCMDIYVFATPYRVTWDYYFLSREHTFEFKEWEGKAEFEYVKSRGVSIFLMQAGMLGTLQALWDVFPLFSNNWWGEKSNIGFLKKHMGATFEQRPQPWVTNISIDDIHTGDFLAISKIRGRWGGFETLEKWVSGAYAGHTAVCLKDSEGKLWVGESGHDNEQGEDIIAVLPWDEWWEFELNKDDSNPHIALLPLHPDMRAKFNETAAWEYALSMNGKPYGYHNMLFSWIDTIDANYPPPLDAHVVASVMTVWNQIQPAYAANILNEALNKRLGTEIKDAYSLRFFENNSSRLPEWCNDGDGVELPFCQIRGRYRMELPGYNTVDPYPHMNEMCPSLPPKYSRPSDC
;
A
#
# COMPACT_ATOMS: atom_id res chain seq x y z
N MET A 1 25.36 27.72 36.92
CA MET A 1 25.69 28.78 35.95
C MET A 1 27.00 28.41 35.28
N ALA A 2 26.94 27.80 34.09
CA ALA A 2 28.10 27.51 33.27
C ALA A 2 28.10 28.51 32.10
N SER A 3 29.20 29.23 31.93
CA SER A 3 29.39 30.17 30.82
C SER A 3 29.29 29.44 29.48
N PRO A 4 28.66 30.04 28.45
CA PRO A 4 28.60 29.40 27.14
C PRO A 4 30.00 29.26 26.54
N PRO A 5 30.24 28.23 25.71
CA PRO A 5 31.54 28.05 25.08
C PRO A 5 31.88 29.26 24.17
N PRO A 6 33.15 29.68 24.12
CA PRO A 6 33.58 30.91 23.45
C PRO A 6 33.22 30.95 21.95
N PHE A 7 32.99 29.77 21.35
CA PHE A 7 32.55 29.63 19.96
C PHE A 7 31.12 30.14 19.71
N LEU A 8 30.21 29.95 20.67
CA LEU A 8 28.81 30.37 20.55
C LEU A 8 28.70 31.91 20.63
N LEU A 9 29.50 32.51 21.52
CA LEU A 9 29.62 33.97 21.64
C LEU A 9 30.23 34.60 20.39
N LEU A 10 31.24 33.96 19.78
CA LEU A 10 31.86 34.42 18.54
C LEU A 10 30.88 34.35 17.36
N LEU A 11 30.09 33.29 17.26
CA LEU A 11 29.06 33.13 16.22
C LEU A 11 27.94 34.16 16.36
N LEU A 12 27.47 34.41 17.58
CA LEU A 12 26.45 35.43 17.88
C LEU A 12 26.97 36.86 17.65
N LEU A 13 28.26 37.14 17.95
CA LEU A 13 28.91 38.41 17.65
C LEU A 13 29.07 38.63 16.14
N LEU A 14 29.41 37.59 15.38
CA LEU A 14 29.46 37.66 13.90
C LEU A 14 28.07 37.93 13.33
N LEU A 15 27.02 37.23 13.80
CA LEU A 15 25.63 37.48 13.38
C LEU A 15 25.12 38.89 13.73
N ALA A 16 25.54 39.44 14.88
CA ALA A 16 25.21 40.80 15.28
C ALA A 16 25.97 41.87 14.46
N LEU A 17 27.22 41.62 14.08
CA LEU A 17 28.02 42.50 13.23
C LEU A 17 27.53 42.54 11.77
N PHE A 18 26.78 41.52 11.32
CA PHE A 18 26.13 41.46 10.01
C PHE A 18 24.66 41.89 10.02
N SER A 19 24.16 42.51 11.09
CA SER A 19 22.82 43.13 11.09
C SER A 19 22.87 44.53 10.48
N PRO A 20 22.28 44.78 9.30
CA PRO A 20 22.23 46.13 8.75
C PRO A 20 21.15 46.92 9.50
N LEU A 21 21.58 47.88 10.31
CA LEU A 21 20.76 49.02 10.72
C LEU A 21 20.52 49.91 9.49
N ASN A 22 19.70 49.45 8.55
CA ASN A 22 19.22 50.28 7.44
C ASN A 22 17.90 49.70 6.89
N PRO A 23 16.76 50.43 6.87
CA PRO A 23 15.46 49.89 6.44
C PRO A 23 15.34 49.62 4.92
N ARG A 24 16.47 49.60 4.19
CA ARG A 24 16.53 49.40 2.73
C ARG A 24 17.59 48.38 2.28
N SER A 25 18.10 47.52 3.16
CA SER A 25 18.99 46.43 2.74
C SER A 25 18.18 45.23 2.25
N ARG A 26 18.34 44.89 0.97
CA ARG A 26 17.94 43.58 0.41
C ARG A 26 18.47 42.47 1.33
N ALA A 27 17.60 41.57 1.78
CA ALA A 27 17.99 40.42 2.57
C ALA A 27 19.15 39.68 1.89
N ALA A 28 20.28 39.54 2.59
CA ALA A 28 21.38 38.73 2.10
C ALA A 28 20.87 37.28 1.95
N LYS A 29 20.95 36.72 0.74
CA LYS A 29 20.62 35.32 0.50
C LYS A 29 21.68 34.47 1.20
N LEU A 30 21.31 33.79 2.27
CA LEU A 30 22.16 32.77 2.91
C LEU A 30 22.34 31.58 1.93
N PRO A 31 23.48 30.88 1.94
CA PRO A 31 23.72 29.71 1.08
C PRO A 31 22.93 28.46 1.50
N PHE A 32 22.17 28.57 2.59
CA PHE A 32 21.31 27.55 3.16
C PHE A 32 19.96 28.16 3.53
N HIS A 33 18.89 27.39 3.43
CA HIS A 33 17.60 27.79 3.95
C HIS A 33 17.64 27.67 5.49
N PRO A 34 16.95 28.55 6.24
CA PRO A 34 16.86 28.42 7.69
C PRO A 34 16.37 27.04 8.16
N GLU A 35 15.57 26.37 7.32
CA GLU A 35 15.09 25.00 7.56
C GLU A 35 16.18 23.93 7.51
N ASP A 36 17.24 24.12 6.74
CA ASP A 36 18.34 23.15 6.62
C ASP A 36 19.23 23.11 7.87
N ILE A 37 19.21 24.19 8.65
CA ILE A 37 19.93 24.27 9.92
C ILE A 37 19.07 23.70 11.05
N LEU A 38 17.74 23.58 10.88
CA LEU A 38 16.86 23.06 11.92
C LEU A 38 17.35 21.71 12.45
N PRO A 39 17.69 20.68 11.65
CA PRO A 39 18.21 19.42 12.18
C PRO A 39 19.51 19.54 12.98
N LEU A 40 20.30 20.59 12.76
CA LEU A 40 21.57 20.86 13.44
C LEU A 40 21.39 21.65 14.75
N LEU A 41 20.21 22.23 14.97
CA LEU A 41 19.88 22.94 16.21
C LEU A 41 19.46 21.95 17.31
N PRO A 42 19.62 22.32 18.59
CA PRO A 42 19.19 21.50 19.72
C PRO A 42 17.73 21.07 19.55
N ARG A 43 17.43 19.78 19.78
CA ARG A 43 16.10 19.18 19.57
C ARG A 43 14.95 19.98 20.20
N GLN A 44 15.17 20.65 21.32
CA GLN A 44 14.15 21.47 21.98
C GLN A 44 13.68 22.67 21.13
N LEU A 45 14.53 23.18 20.24
CA LEU A 45 14.24 24.32 19.36
C LEU A 45 13.84 23.86 17.95
N SER A 46 14.49 22.84 17.42
CA SER A 46 14.28 22.39 16.05
C SER A 46 13.09 21.47 15.86
N TRP A 47 12.84 20.56 16.81
CA TRP A 47 11.83 19.53 16.68
C TRP A 47 10.40 20.09 16.59
N PRO A 48 10.01 21.13 17.34
CA PRO A 48 8.69 21.77 17.19
C PRO A 48 8.50 22.42 15.81
N LEU A 49 9.54 23.07 15.28
CA LEU A 49 9.51 23.75 13.98
C LEU A 49 9.50 22.73 12.82
N LEU A 50 10.36 21.72 12.88
CA LEU A 50 10.37 20.64 11.89
C LEU A 50 9.04 19.87 11.85
N ASN A 51 8.44 19.60 13.02
CA ASN A 51 7.14 18.92 13.11
C ASN A 51 5.98 19.76 12.57
N ALA A 52 6.09 21.09 12.58
CA ALA A 52 5.09 22.00 12.02
C ALA A 52 5.24 22.16 10.49
N LEU A 53 6.48 22.07 9.98
CA LEU A 53 6.79 22.30 8.57
C LEU A 53 6.58 21.07 7.68
N ARG A 54 6.70 19.85 8.22
CA ARG A 54 6.68 18.61 7.43
C ARG A 54 5.62 17.60 7.90
N ARG A 55 4.90 17.04 6.94
CA ARG A 55 3.82 16.05 7.15
C ARG A 55 4.38 14.65 6.85
N PRO A 56 4.06 13.60 7.62
CA PRO A 56 4.33 12.21 7.24
C PRO A 56 3.87 11.78 5.84
N VAL A 57 2.93 12.50 5.26
CA VAL A 57 2.58 12.51 3.84
C VAL A 57 3.81 12.66 2.93
N ASP A 58 4.83 13.42 3.36
CA ASP A 58 6.06 13.71 2.63
C ASP A 58 7.01 12.48 2.54
N LEU A 59 6.72 11.37 3.25
CA LEU A 59 7.37 10.07 3.06
C LEU A 59 7.04 9.41 1.74
N LEU A 60 5.87 9.72 1.19
CA LEU A 60 5.35 8.98 0.07
C LEU A 60 5.97 9.51 -1.21
N PRO A 61 6.59 8.64 -2.03
CA PRO A 61 7.10 9.04 -3.32
C PRO A 61 5.96 9.68 -4.11
N THR A 62 6.17 10.88 -4.66
CA THR A 62 5.20 11.51 -5.55
C THR A 62 5.53 11.14 -6.98
N PHE A 63 4.58 10.63 -7.74
CA PHE A 63 4.80 10.37 -9.16
C PHE A 63 5.02 11.69 -9.91
N VAL A 64 6.17 11.83 -10.57
CA VAL A 64 6.50 13.04 -11.36
C VAL A 64 6.41 12.81 -12.87
N GLY A 65 6.35 11.56 -13.30
CA GLY A 65 6.09 11.17 -14.68
C GLY A 65 6.89 9.94 -15.10
N ALA A 66 6.79 9.58 -16.38
CA ALA A 66 7.50 8.43 -16.95
C ALA A 66 8.41 8.85 -18.10
N ALA A 67 9.69 8.45 -18.05
CA ALA A 67 10.67 8.77 -19.08
C ALA A 67 10.77 7.64 -20.11
N SER A 68 10.53 7.94 -21.38
CA SER A 68 10.70 7.03 -22.51
C SER A 68 11.57 7.68 -23.61
N ALA A 69 11.95 6.91 -24.62
CA ALA A 69 12.69 7.42 -25.78
C ALA A 69 11.78 8.07 -26.84
N SER A 70 10.47 7.84 -26.77
CA SER A 70 9.48 8.23 -27.78
C SER A 70 8.65 9.46 -27.38
N ASN A 71 8.46 9.68 -26.08
CA ASN A 71 7.86 10.90 -25.55
C ASN A 71 8.99 11.90 -25.28
N GLY A 72 8.80 13.17 -25.68
CA GLY A 72 9.76 14.23 -25.42
C GLY A 72 10.14 14.35 -23.94
N SER A 73 11.16 15.17 -23.65
CA SER A 73 11.66 15.38 -22.29
C SER A 73 10.51 15.69 -21.32
N LEU A 74 10.33 14.83 -20.32
CA LEU A 74 9.39 15.03 -19.22
C LEU A 74 9.87 16.19 -18.37
N GLU A 75 9.02 17.14 -17.99
CA GLU A 75 9.40 18.26 -17.11
C GLU A 75 8.64 18.22 -15.79
N TRP A 76 9.32 18.43 -14.66
CA TRP A 76 8.69 18.56 -13.35
C TRP A 76 9.45 19.53 -12.44
N LYS A 77 8.79 19.92 -11.35
CA LYS A 77 9.38 20.69 -10.27
C LYS A 77 9.85 19.76 -9.15
N GLY A 78 11.15 19.73 -8.90
CA GLY A 78 11.78 19.01 -7.79
C GLY A 78 11.64 19.74 -6.45
N ALA A 79 12.04 19.06 -5.37
CA ALA A 79 12.13 19.70 -4.05
C ALA A 79 13.26 20.74 -4.05
N CYS A 80 14.36 20.44 -4.76
CA CYS A 80 15.55 21.29 -4.84
C CYS A 80 15.69 22.09 -6.15
N PHE A 81 15.04 21.68 -7.23
CA PHE A 81 15.24 22.21 -8.59
C PHE A 81 13.90 22.57 -9.25
N TYR A 82 13.83 23.73 -9.92
CA TYR A 82 12.56 24.27 -10.43
C TYR A 82 12.16 23.71 -11.80
N GLU A 83 13.14 23.39 -12.64
CA GLU A 83 12.96 22.83 -13.97
C GLU A 83 13.82 21.57 -14.09
N SER A 84 13.25 20.42 -13.75
CA SER A 84 13.89 19.12 -13.94
C SER A 84 13.33 18.48 -15.20
N THR A 85 14.18 17.93 -16.05
CA THR A 85 13.80 17.18 -17.23
C THR A 85 14.39 15.78 -17.28
N ALA A 86 13.67 14.82 -17.84
CA ALA A 86 14.18 13.46 -18.00
C ALA A 86 13.85 12.86 -19.38
N TRP A 87 14.79 12.06 -19.89
CA TRP A 87 14.61 11.23 -21.08
C TRP A 87 15.39 9.93 -20.97
N MET A 88 14.99 8.93 -21.75
CA MET A 88 15.63 7.62 -21.78
C MET A 88 16.39 7.41 -23.08
N GLU A 89 17.64 6.94 -22.99
CA GLU A 89 18.42 6.45 -24.12
C GLU A 89 18.59 4.94 -24.01
N PHE A 90 18.22 4.18 -25.04
CA PHE A 90 18.44 2.73 -25.06
C PHE A 90 19.80 2.40 -25.64
N HIS A 91 20.48 1.41 -25.08
CA HIS A 91 21.77 0.94 -25.58
C HIS A 91 21.91 -0.57 -25.42
N ASN A 92 22.89 -1.16 -26.11
CA ASN A 92 23.24 -2.56 -25.93
C ASN A 92 24.73 -2.71 -25.66
N LYS A 93 25.21 -2.08 -24.57
CA LYS A 93 26.62 -2.12 -24.18
C LYS A 93 27.07 -3.51 -23.71
N THR A 94 26.16 -4.34 -23.20
CA THR A 94 26.42 -5.68 -22.66
C THR A 94 26.37 -6.79 -23.70
N GLY A 95 25.80 -6.53 -24.88
CA GLY A 95 25.61 -7.54 -25.93
C GLY A 95 24.48 -8.54 -25.65
N SER A 96 23.60 -8.25 -24.68
CA SER A 96 22.45 -9.10 -24.39
C SER A 96 21.33 -8.93 -25.41
N GLU A 97 20.36 -9.84 -25.41
CA GLU A 97 19.26 -9.85 -26.39
C GLU A 97 18.45 -8.53 -26.38
N PHE A 98 18.27 -7.93 -25.20
CA PHE A 98 17.46 -6.72 -25.02
C PHE A 98 18.26 -5.47 -24.61
N GLY A 99 19.57 -5.61 -24.32
CA GLY A 99 20.41 -4.50 -23.89
C GLY A 99 19.95 -3.85 -22.59
N GLY A 100 20.30 -2.57 -22.42
CA GLY A 100 19.97 -1.74 -21.26
C GLY A 100 19.50 -0.34 -21.68
N GLY A 101 19.57 0.60 -20.74
CA GLY A 101 19.23 1.99 -21.00
C GLY A 101 19.93 2.96 -20.03
N THR A 102 20.10 4.19 -20.48
CA THR A 102 20.62 5.30 -19.67
C THR A 102 19.48 6.29 -19.48
N LEU A 103 19.06 6.49 -18.23
CA LEU A 103 18.12 7.53 -17.86
C LEU A 103 18.90 8.81 -17.63
N HIS A 104 18.61 9.84 -18.42
CA HIS A 104 19.18 11.17 -18.26
C HIS A 104 18.23 12.04 -17.48
N ILE A 105 18.76 12.76 -16.50
CA ILE A 105 18.04 13.75 -15.71
C ILE A 105 18.81 15.06 -15.81
N LYS A 106 18.30 15.99 -16.61
CA LYS A 106 18.85 17.34 -16.74
C LYS A 106 18.06 18.29 -15.84
N ARG A 107 18.74 19.28 -15.27
CA ARG A 107 18.12 20.28 -14.40
C ARG A 107 18.57 21.65 -14.86
N ASP A 108 17.64 22.51 -15.27
CA ASP A 108 17.92 23.85 -15.80
C ASP A 108 17.66 24.92 -14.73
N ASP A 109 18.62 25.84 -14.59
CA ASP A 109 18.55 27.03 -13.73
C ASP A 109 18.25 28.27 -14.60
N HIS A 110 17.08 28.36 -15.26
CA HIS A 110 16.73 29.57 -16.01
C HIS A 110 16.23 30.71 -15.11
N CYS A 111 17.12 31.29 -14.31
CA CYS A 111 16.92 32.63 -13.75
C CYS A 111 18.12 33.53 -14.08
N VAL A 112 17.88 34.41 -15.05
CA VAL A 112 18.80 35.27 -15.81
C VAL A 112 19.79 36.08 -14.95
N ARG A 113 21.02 36.14 -15.47
CA ARG A 113 22.18 37.03 -15.20
C ARG A 113 23.19 36.64 -14.11
N ALA A 114 24.32 36.17 -14.63
CA ALA A 114 25.72 36.48 -14.29
C ALA A 114 26.21 36.15 -12.86
N PHE A 115 27.19 35.25 -12.81
CA PHE A 115 28.07 34.93 -11.67
C PHE A 115 27.35 34.37 -10.44
N GLU A 116 27.13 33.04 -10.35
CA GLU A 116 27.11 32.27 -9.09
C GLU A 116 26.80 30.79 -9.33
N VAL A 117 27.43 29.93 -8.53
CA VAL A 117 27.26 28.48 -8.45
C VAL A 117 25.78 28.11 -8.30
N SER A 118 25.28 27.24 -9.19
CA SER A 118 24.07 26.40 -9.10
C SER A 118 23.11 26.73 -7.95
N LYS A 119 21.99 27.39 -8.26
CA LYS A 119 21.02 27.87 -7.26
C LYS A 119 20.06 26.75 -6.84
N ALA A 120 20.61 25.67 -6.27
CA ALA A 120 19.84 24.81 -5.39
C ALA A 120 19.25 25.67 -4.25
N HIS A 121 18.05 25.33 -3.76
CA HIS A 121 17.40 26.05 -2.65
C HIS A 121 18.32 26.21 -1.42
N SER A 122 19.29 25.29 -1.29
CA SER A 122 20.34 25.24 -0.30
C SER A 122 21.49 24.33 -0.74
N TRP A 123 22.70 24.55 -0.24
CA TRP A 123 23.85 23.66 -0.47
C TRP A 123 23.68 22.24 0.11
N THR A 124 22.72 22.03 1.01
CA THR A 124 22.37 20.73 1.58
C THR A 124 21.15 20.09 0.90
N CYS A 125 20.60 20.73 -0.12
CA CYS A 125 19.39 20.27 -0.79
C CYS A 125 19.69 19.02 -1.65
N MET A 126 18.96 17.94 -1.39
CA MET A 126 19.10 16.65 -2.07
C MET A 126 17.73 16.12 -2.46
N ASP A 127 17.52 15.91 -3.75
CA ASP A 127 16.39 15.13 -4.24
C ASP A 127 16.74 13.64 -4.17
N ILE A 128 15.81 12.82 -3.66
CA ILE A 128 15.85 11.36 -3.79
C ILE A 128 14.79 10.97 -4.81
N TYR A 129 15.20 10.21 -5.82
CA TYR A 129 14.31 9.65 -6.83
C TYR A 129 14.21 8.14 -6.68
N VAL A 130 13.00 7.62 -6.84
CA VAL A 130 12.73 6.19 -6.98
C VAL A 130 12.33 5.96 -8.44
N PHE A 131 12.97 5.00 -9.08
CA PHE A 131 12.70 4.60 -10.45
C PHE A 131 12.07 3.22 -10.43
N ALA A 132 10.89 3.08 -11.02
CA ALA A 132 10.14 1.82 -11.01
C ALA A 132 9.69 1.40 -12.41
N THR A 133 9.77 0.10 -12.65
CA THR A 133 9.05 -0.63 -13.71
C THR A 133 8.21 -1.71 -13.03
N PRO A 134 7.27 -2.38 -13.73
CA PRO A 134 6.58 -3.56 -13.21
C PRO A 134 7.51 -4.73 -12.84
N TYR A 135 8.80 -4.63 -13.17
CA TYR A 135 9.80 -5.69 -13.03
C TYR A 135 10.89 -5.34 -12.03
N ARG A 136 11.15 -4.06 -11.73
CA ARG A 136 12.15 -3.67 -10.73
C ARG A 136 11.89 -2.30 -10.14
N VAL A 137 12.43 -2.09 -8.94
CA VAL A 137 12.51 -0.78 -8.30
C VAL A 137 13.95 -0.49 -7.89
N THR A 138 14.39 0.72 -8.19
CA THR A 138 15.71 1.24 -7.84
C THR A 138 15.60 2.71 -7.45
N TRP A 139 16.69 3.30 -6.94
CA TRP A 139 16.67 4.66 -6.42
C TRP A 139 18.04 5.31 -6.57
N ASP A 140 18.06 6.63 -6.64
CA ASP A 140 19.27 7.43 -6.68
C ASP A 140 19.04 8.82 -6.06
N TYR A 141 20.12 9.55 -5.80
CA TYR A 141 20.06 10.87 -5.17
C TYR A 141 20.96 11.88 -5.86
N TYR A 142 20.52 13.14 -5.90
CA TYR A 142 21.22 14.16 -6.67
C TYR A 142 21.31 15.52 -5.96
N PHE A 143 22.54 16.00 -5.73
CA PHE A 143 22.84 17.24 -5.02
C PHE A 143 23.07 18.48 -5.91
N LEU A 144 23.55 18.31 -7.15
CA LEU A 144 24.09 19.41 -7.98
C LEU A 144 23.23 19.70 -9.21
N SER A 145 22.89 20.96 -9.49
CA SER A 145 22.20 21.35 -10.74
C SER A 145 23.13 21.11 -11.95
N ARG A 146 23.11 19.88 -12.45
CA ARG A 146 23.84 19.38 -13.63
C ARG A 146 23.06 18.20 -14.18
N GLU A 147 23.44 17.76 -15.37
CA GLU A 147 22.97 16.49 -15.91
C GLU A 147 23.51 15.32 -15.09
N HIS A 148 22.61 14.43 -14.69
CA HIS A 148 22.93 13.16 -14.06
C HIS A 148 22.41 12.02 -14.93
N THR A 149 23.06 10.87 -14.82
CA THR A 149 22.70 9.68 -15.58
C THR A 149 22.57 8.50 -14.64
N PHE A 150 21.49 7.75 -14.77
CA PHE A 150 21.30 6.47 -14.09
C PHE A 150 21.32 5.33 -15.11
N GLU A 151 22.16 4.32 -14.88
CA GLU A 151 22.41 3.25 -15.85
C GLU A 151 21.65 1.97 -15.50
N PHE A 152 20.69 1.60 -16.35
CA PHE A 152 20.12 0.26 -16.40
C PHE A 152 21.02 -0.62 -17.25
N LYS A 153 21.87 -1.44 -16.61
CA LYS A 153 22.84 -2.30 -17.32
C LYS A 153 22.18 -3.27 -18.30
N GLU A 154 21.10 -3.91 -17.85
CA GLU A 154 20.36 -4.91 -18.62
C GLU A 154 18.90 -4.99 -18.16
N TRP A 155 17.98 -5.06 -19.12
CA TRP A 155 16.56 -5.33 -18.88
C TRP A 155 16.33 -6.80 -18.55
N GLU A 156 15.36 -7.09 -17.68
CA GLU A 156 15.12 -8.44 -17.14
C GLU A 156 14.62 -9.40 -18.21
N GLY A 157 13.96 -8.85 -19.23
CA GLY A 157 13.59 -9.60 -20.43
C GLY A 157 12.78 -8.74 -21.39
N LYS A 158 12.27 -9.39 -22.44
CA LYS A 158 11.47 -8.75 -23.50
C LYS A 158 10.31 -7.92 -22.96
N ALA A 159 9.64 -8.40 -21.92
CA ALA A 159 8.44 -7.76 -21.41
C ALA A 159 8.75 -6.42 -20.70
N GLU A 160 9.84 -6.36 -19.93
CA GLU A 160 10.32 -5.09 -19.35
C GLU A 160 10.77 -4.12 -20.45
N PHE A 161 11.54 -4.61 -21.44
CA PHE A 161 12.02 -3.81 -22.55
C PHE A 161 10.87 -3.14 -23.34
N GLU A 162 9.85 -3.92 -23.73
CA GLU A 162 8.68 -3.41 -24.44
C GLU A 162 7.83 -2.47 -23.56
N TYR A 163 7.72 -2.75 -22.26
CA TYR A 163 7.08 -1.84 -21.31
C TYR A 163 7.78 -0.48 -21.27
N VAL A 164 9.10 -0.46 -21.06
CA VAL A 164 9.85 0.80 -20.96
C VAL A 164 9.82 1.58 -22.28
N LYS A 165 9.83 0.88 -23.42
CA LYS A 165 9.71 1.52 -24.74
C LYS A 165 8.34 2.18 -24.97
N SER A 166 7.27 1.58 -24.47
CA SER A 166 5.89 2.05 -24.69
C SER A 166 5.37 2.99 -23.60
N ARG A 167 5.72 2.74 -22.33
CA ARG A 167 5.21 3.44 -21.14
C ARG A 167 6.28 4.24 -20.40
N GLY A 168 7.56 3.96 -20.62
CA GLY A 168 8.68 4.60 -19.92
C GLY A 168 8.99 3.99 -18.55
N VAL A 169 10.05 4.47 -17.92
CA VAL A 169 10.35 4.19 -16.51
C VAL A 169 9.62 5.22 -15.65
N SER A 170 8.83 4.75 -14.68
CA SER A 170 8.14 5.62 -13.72
C SER A 170 9.15 6.26 -12.78
N ILE A 171 9.08 7.58 -12.66
CA ILE A 171 9.95 8.39 -11.80
C ILE A 171 9.11 8.92 -10.66
N PHE A 172 9.57 8.68 -9.44
CA PHE A 172 8.98 9.23 -8.23
C PHE A 172 9.97 10.09 -7.48
N LEU A 173 9.50 11.21 -6.95
CA LEU A 173 10.29 12.13 -6.15
C LEU A 173 9.88 12.04 -4.68
N MET A 174 10.87 11.88 -3.80
CA MET A 174 10.69 12.05 -2.37
C MET A 174 10.67 13.55 -2.05
N GLN A 175 9.47 14.14 -1.94
CA GLN A 175 9.29 15.58 -1.71
C GLN A 175 10.00 16.10 -0.46
N ALA A 176 10.19 15.24 0.55
CA ALA A 176 10.85 15.62 1.80
C ALA A 176 12.39 15.78 1.70
N GLY A 177 13.03 15.29 0.62
CA GLY A 177 14.48 15.17 0.48
C GLY A 177 15.11 14.27 1.56
N MET A 178 16.45 14.14 1.61
CA MET A 178 17.14 13.20 2.53
C MET A 178 16.76 13.35 4.00
N LEU A 179 16.84 14.59 4.50
CA LEU A 179 16.63 14.90 5.91
C LEU A 179 15.16 14.71 6.30
N GLY A 180 14.23 14.99 5.39
CA GLY A 180 12.81 14.76 5.61
C GLY A 180 12.47 13.28 5.57
N THR A 181 13.04 12.52 4.64
CA THR A 181 12.88 11.06 4.59
C THR A 181 13.42 10.40 5.86
N LEU A 182 14.60 10.80 6.36
CA LEU A 182 15.16 10.29 7.62
C LEU A 182 14.33 10.67 8.85
N GLN A 183 13.82 11.90 8.91
CA GLN A 183 12.95 12.34 10.00
C GLN A 183 11.57 11.66 9.96
N ALA A 184 11.06 11.38 8.78
CA ALA A 184 9.75 10.77 8.65
C ALA A 184 9.82 9.24 8.83
N LEU A 185 10.93 8.59 8.47
CA LEU A 185 11.25 7.24 8.95
C LEU A 185 11.31 7.19 10.48
N TRP A 186 11.77 8.28 11.12
CA TRP A 186 11.71 8.45 12.57
C TRP A 186 10.29 8.66 13.11
N ASP A 187 9.31 9.08 12.30
CA ASP A 187 7.89 9.18 12.70
C ASP A 187 7.15 7.83 12.52
N VAL A 188 7.55 7.00 11.54
CA VAL A 188 6.88 5.73 11.21
C VAL A 188 7.48 4.51 11.91
N PHE A 189 8.81 4.39 11.95
CA PHE A 189 9.48 3.26 12.61
C PHE A 189 9.06 3.04 14.08
N PRO A 190 8.84 4.10 14.88
CA PRO A 190 8.39 3.92 16.27
C PRO A 190 6.99 3.33 16.38
N LEU A 191 6.12 3.50 15.36
CA LEU A 191 4.72 3.02 15.40
C LEU A 191 4.63 1.52 15.68
N PHE A 192 5.60 0.75 15.19
CA PHE A 192 5.66 -0.70 15.34
C PHE A 192 6.33 -1.16 16.65
N SER A 193 6.80 -0.23 17.48
CA SER A 193 7.48 -0.57 18.74
C SER A 193 6.47 -0.97 19.82
N ASN A 194 6.73 -2.10 20.50
CA ASN A 194 5.87 -2.57 21.59
C ASN A 194 6.25 -1.98 22.96
N ASN A 195 6.26 -0.66 23.09
CA ASN A 195 6.58 0.04 24.33
C ASN A 195 5.85 1.39 24.41
N TRP A 196 6.03 2.11 25.53
CA TRP A 196 5.43 3.44 25.74
C TRP A 196 5.81 4.45 24.65
N TRP A 197 7.00 4.33 24.06
CA TRP A 197 7.41 5.21 22.97
C TRP A 197 6.61 4.91 21.69
N GLY A 198 6.35 3.64 21.38
CA GLY A 198 5.47 3.26 20.27
C GLY A 198 4.04 3.72 20.47
N GLU A 199 3.48 3.52 21.66
CA GLU A 199 2.13 4.01 22.02
C GLU A 199 1.99 5.52 21.80
N LYS A 200 2.92 6.30 22.35
CA LYS A 200 2.93 7.76 22.18
C LYS A 200 3.11 8.18 20.72
N SER A 201 3.85 7.39 19.94
CA SER A 201 4.06 7.65 18.52
C SER A 201 2.80 7.39 17.71
N ASN A 202 2.08 6.28 17.97
CA ASN A 202 0.78 6.01 17.34
C ASN A 202 -0.24 7.10 17.66
N ILE A 203 -0.40 7.47 18.94
CA ILE A 203 -1.31 8.57 19.34
C ILE A 203 -0.89 9.89 18.69
N GLY A 204 0.41 10.19 18.69
CA GLY A 204 0.96 11.42 18.09
C GLY A 204 0.70 11.48 16.59
N PHE A 205 0.87 10.36 15.89
CA PHE A 205 0.59 10.22 14.47
C PHE A 205 -0.89 10.46 14.18
N LEU A 206 -1.80 9.72 14.82
CA LEU A 206 -3.25 9.86 14.61
C LEU A 206 -3.73 11.29 14.94
N LYS A 207 -3.21 11.90 16.01
CA LYS A 207 -3.53 13.30 16.34
C LYS A 207 -3.05 14.28 15.28
N LYS A 208 -1.82 14.11 14.77
CA LYS A 208 -1.22 14.99 13.76
C LYS A 208 -1.91 14.85 12.41
N HIS A 209 -2.32 13.63 12.03
CA HIS A 209 -2.77 13.32 10.67
C HIS A 209 -4.28 13.24 10.49
N MET A 210 -5.00 12.81 11.52
CA MET A 210 -6.46 12.68 11.47
C MET A 210 -7.17 13.71 12.35
N GLY A 211 -6.43 14.47 13.17
CA GLY A 211 -7.02 15.33 14.19
C GLY A 211 -7.67 14.55 15.34
N ALA A 212 -7.37 13.26 15.46
CA ALA A 212 -7.97 12.39 16.47
C ALA A 212 -7.51 12.75 17.89
N THR A 213 -8.44 12.67 18.84
CA THR A 213 -8.17 12.93 20.27
C THR A 213 -8.22 11.63 21.05
N PHE A 214 -7.08 11.24 21.63
CA PHE A 214 -6.98 10.11 22.55
C PHE A 214 -6.83 10.65 23.97
N GLU A 215 -7.94 10.68 24.71
CA GLU A 215 -7.96 11.07 26.11
C GLU A 215 -7.89 9.84 27.01
N GLN A 216 -7.03 9.88 28.01
CA GLN A 216 -6.89 8.77 28.95
C GLN A 216 -8.13 8.69 29.85
N ARG A 217 -8.76 7.51 29.89
CA ARG A 217 -9.90 7.24 30.77
C ARG A 217 -9.45 7.11 32.24
N PRO A 218 -10.31 7.47 33.21
CA PRO A 218 -10.05 7.17 34.61
C PRO A 218 -10.02 5.65 34.84
N GLN A 219 -9.22 5.21 35.81
CA GLN A 219 -9.15 3.79 36.20
C GLN A 219 -10.40 3.38 37.00
N PRO A 220 -10.81 2.09 36.94
CA PRO A 220 -10.21 1.00 36.16
C PRO A 220 -10.53 1.08 34.66
N TRP A 221 -9.60 0.64 33.81
CA TRP A 221 -9.77 0.68 32.34
C TRP A 221 -10.60 -0.49 31.80
N VAL A 222 -10.79 -1.54 32.61
CA VAL A 222 -11.67 -2.67 32.33
C VAL A 222 -12.93 -2.52 33.17
N THR A 223 -14.09 -2.63 32.53
CA THR A 223 -15.41 -2.62 33.20
C THR A 223 -15.87 -4.05 33.41
N ASN A 224 -16.66 -4.30 34.46
CA ASN A 224 -17.31 -5.60 34.64
C ASN A 224 -18.42 -5.77 33.60
N ILE A 225 -18.30 -6.78 32.73
CA ILE A 225 -19.22 -7.01 31.61
C ILE A 225 -20.21 -8.10 32.00
N SER A 226 -21.51 -7.82 31.84
CA SER A 226 -22.56 -8.83 31.93
C SER A 226 -22.84 -9.40 30.55
N ILE A 227 -22.61 -10.70 30.36
CA ILE A 227 -22.84 -11.39 29.08
C ILE A 227 -24.33 -11.36 28.68
N ASP A 228 -25.23 -11.26 29.66
CA ASP A 228 -26.67 -11.17 29.42
C ASP A 228 -27.05 -9.89 28.65
N ASP A 229 -26.28 -8.81 28.81
CA ASP A 229 -26.54 -7.52 28.17
C ASP A 229 -26.03 -7.45 26.72
N ILE A 230 -25.22 -8.42 26.29
CA ILE A 230 -24.69 -8.52 24.92
C ILE A 230 -25.64 -9.36 24.07
N HIS A 231 -25.96 -8.90 22.88
CA HIS A 231 -26.91 -9.55 21.98
C HIS A 231 -26.24 -9.95 20.66
N THR A 232 -26.85 -10.92 19.97
CA THR A 232 -26.44 -11.30 18.61
C THR A 232 -26.49 -10.08 17.68
N GLY A 233 -25.41 -9.89 16.92
CA GLY A 233 -25.22 -8.79 16.00
C GLY A 233 -24.64 -7.52 16.63
N ASP A 234 -24.49 -7.46 17.96
CA ASP A 234 -23.74 -6.38 18.59
C ASP A 234 -22.29 -6.36 18.09
N PHE A 235 -21.75 -5.16 17.92
CA PHE A 235 -20.49 -4.93 17.21
C PHE A 235 -19.38 -4.55 18.17
N LEU A 236 -18.17 -5.06 17.95
CA LEU A 236 -16.97 -4.71 18.71
C LEU A 236 -16.05 -3.90 17.79
N ALA A 237 -15.88 -2.61 18.10
CA ALA A 237 -14.86 -1.77 17.49
C ALA A 237 -13.57 -1.88 18.29
N ILE A 238 -12.47 -2.22 17.61
CA ILE A 238 -11.18 -2.50 18.24
C ILE A 238 -10.14 -1.55 17.66
N SER A 239 -9.34 -0.95 18.54
CA SER A 239 -8.26 -0.05 18.18
C SER A 239 -7.01 -0.38 18.96
N LYS A 240 -6.03 -0.98 18.28
CA LYS A 240 -4.69 -1.24 18.77
C LYS A 240 -3.79 -0.05 18.49
N ILE A 241 -2.88 0.26 19.42
CA ILE A 241 -1.99 1.43 19.34
C ILE A 241 -0.55 1.11 19.79
N ARG A 242 -0.21 -0.17 19.98
CA ARG A 242 1.12 -0.61 20.40
C ARG A 242 1.57 -1.84 19.60
N GLY A 243 2.88 -1.99 19.45
CA GLY A 243 3.48 -3.15 18.79
C GLY A 243 3.19 -3.21 17.28
N ARG A 244 3.47 -4.37 16.68
CA ARG A 244 3.34 -4.58 15.23
C ARG A 244 1.94 -4.24 14.73
N TRP A 245 0.92 -4.82 15.37
CA TRP A 245 -0.47 -4.64 14.98
C TRP A 245 -0.99 -3.22 15.22
N GLY A 246 -0.59 -2.56 16.32
CA GLY A 246 -0.94 -1.16 16.54
C GLY A 246 -0.35 -0.20 15.50
N GLY A 247 0.87 -0.49 15.00
CA GLY A 247 1.47 0.26 13.90
C GLY A 247 0.71 0.07 12.58
N PHE A 248 0.36 -1.18 12.23
CA PHE A 248 -0.46 -1.47 11.04
C PHE A 248 -1.82 -0.79 11.12
N GLU A 249 -2.57 -0.97 12.22
CA GLU A 249 -3.87 -0.34 12.39
C GLU A 249 -3.80 1.18 12.37
N THR A 250 -2.72 1.78 12.87
CA THR A 250 -2.55 3.25 12.83
C THR A 250 -2.44 3.76 11.40
N LEU A 251 -1.72 3.04 10.54
CA LEU A 251 -1.64 3.35 9.12
C LEU A 251 -2.97 3.07 8.41
N GLU A 252 -3.64 1.96 8.74
CA GLU A 252 -4.95 1.60 8.21
C GLU A 252 -6.03 2.65 8.52
N LYS A 253 -6.12 3.08 9.78
CA LYS A 253 -7.00 4.17 10.23
C LYS A 253 -6.76 5.45 9.43
N TRP A 254 -5.49 5.77 9.19
CA TRP A 254 -5.14 6.95 8.41
C TRP A 254 -5.56 6.86 6.94
N VAL A 255 -5.29 5.73 6.27
CA VAL A 255 -5.60 5.58 4.84
C VAL A 255 -7.10 5.38 4.57
N SER A 256 -7.82 4.73 5.48
CA SER A 256 -9.27 4.51 5.37
C SER A 256 -10.11 5.65 5.95
N GLY A 257 -9.53 6.50 6.80
CA GLY A 257 -10.27 7.47 7.61
C GLY A 257 -11.04 6.85 8.78
N ALA A 258 -10.90 5.54 9.03
CA ALA A 258 -11.55 4.84 10.14
C ALA A 258 -10.88 5.14 11.49
N TYR A 259 -11.63 5.01 12.58
CA TYR A 259 -11.12 5.22 13.95
C TYR A 259 -10.93 3.90 14.72
N ALA A 260 -11.51 2.81 14.22
CA ALA A 260 -11.19 1.44 14.60
C ALA A 260 -10.32 0.83 13.50
N GLY A 261 -9.35 -0.01 13.89
CA GLY A 261 -8.49 -0.72 12.94
C GLY A 261 -8.85 -2.19 12.83
N HIS A 262 -9.66 -2.70 13.77
CA HIS A 262 -10.15 -4.07 13.75
C HIS A 262 -11.59 -4.11 14.25
N THR A 263 -12.32 -5.13 13.85
CA THR A 263 -13.75 -5.24 14.16
C THR A 263 -14.13 -6.70 14.37
N ALA A 264 -15.03 -6.94 15.32
CA ALA A 264 -15.60 -8.26 15.56
C ALA A 264 -17.11 -8.16 15.79
N VAL A 265 -17.82 -9.29 15.67
CA VAL A 265 -19.28 -9.37 15.88
C VAL A 265 -19.61 -10.39 16.95
N CYS A 266 -20.56 -10.05 17.82
CA CYS A 266 -21.07 -10.93 18.87
C CYS A 266 -22.20 -11.82 18.34
N LEU A 267 -22.18 -13.11 18.67
CA LEU A 267 -23.23 -14.08 18.31
C LEU A 267 -23.59 -14.92 19.54
N LYS A 268 -24.88 -15.01 19.88
CA LYS A 268 -25.38 -15.97 20.89
C LYS A 268 -25.88 -17.23 20.21
N ASP A 269 -25.51 -18.39 20.71
CA ASP A 269 -26.03 -19.67 20.23
C ASP A 269 -27.42 -19.99 20.83
N SER A 270 -27.99 -21.14 20.45
CA SER A 270 -29.30 -21.59 20.93
C SER A 270 -29.34 -21.86 22.44
N GLU A 271 -28.20 -22.02 23.10
CA GLU A 271 -28.08 -22.22 24.55
C GLU A 271 -27.86 -20.89 25.29
N GLY A 272 -27.73 -19.77 24.56
CA GLY A 272 -27.50 -18.44 25.09
C GLY A 272 -26.03 -18.14 25.36
N LYS A 273 -25.10 -19.03 24.99
CA LYS A 273 -23.66 -18.80 25.14
C LYS A 273 -23.17 -17.82 24.09
N LEU A 274 -22.28 -16.92 24.50
CA LEU A 274 -21.75 -15.85 23.66
C LEU A 274 -20.47 -16.27 22.93
N TRP A 275 -20.40 -15.89 21.67
CA TRP A 275 -19.31 -16.13 20.74
C TRP A 275 -18.92 -14.83 20.04
N VAL A 276 -17.66 -14.75 19.59
CA VAL A 276 -17.11 -13.61 18.85
C VAL A 276 -16.63 -14.11 17.50
N GLY A 277 -17.17 -13.55 16.42
CA GLY A 277 -16.69 -13.76 15.05
C GLY A 277 -15.76 -12.63 14.62
N GLU A 278 -14.54 -12.96 14.20
CA GLU A 278 -13.57 -11.98 13.69
C GLU A 278 -12.70 -12.55 12.56
N SER A 279 -12.06 -11.67 11.80
CA SER A 279 -11.05 -12.02 10.80
C SER A 279 -9.71 -11.45 11.20
N GLY A 280 -8.70 -12.28 11.42
CA GLY A 280 -7.38 -11.86 11.91
C GLY A 280 -6.95 -12.58 13.18
N HIS A 281 -7.55 -13.74 13.47
CA HIS A 281 -7.14 -14.59 14.57
C HIS A 281 -5.98 -15.48 14.13
N ASP A 282 -4.91 -15.53 14.93
CA ASP A 282 -3.73 -16.35 14.66
C ASP A 282 -4.00 -17.81 15.06
N ASN A 283 -3.92 -18.73 14.10
CA ASN A 283 -4.06 -20.16 14.38
C ASN A 283 -2.75 -20.76 14.96
N GLU A 284 -2.78 -22.04 15.34
CA GLU A 284 -1.59 -22.72 15.89
C GLU A 284 -0.40 -22.80 14.89
N GLN A 285 -0.65 -22.51 13.61
CA GLN A 285 0.33 -22.53 12.53
C GLN A 285 0.92 -21.14 12.24
N GLY A 286 0.46 -20.07 12.91
CA GLY A 286 0.94 -18.70 12.66
C GLY A 286 0.20 -17.99 11.52
N GLU A 287 -0.96 -18.48 11.10
CA GLU A 287 -1.73 -17.95 9.98
C GLU A 287 -2.95 -17.16 10.47
N ASP A 288 -3.17 -15.97 9.88
CA ASP A 288 -4.36 -15.17 10.13
C ASP A 288 -5.60 -15.81 9.46
N ILE A 289 -6.58 -16.19 10.26
CA ILE A 289 -7.84 -16.81 9.81
C ILE A 289 -9.08 -16.05 10.27
N ILE A 290 -10.21 -16.40 9.68
CA ILE A 290 -11.54 -16.06 10.21
C ILE A 290 -11.89 -17.08 11.29
N ALA A 291 -12.18 -16.61 12.50
CA ALA A 291 -12.46 -17.45 13.64
C ALA A 291 -13.79 -17.07 14.31
N VAL A 292 -14.49 -18.09 14.84
CA VAL A 292 -15.62 -17.93 15.75
C VAL A 292 -15.24 -18.55 17.08
N LEU A 293 -14.98 -17.70 18.07
CA LEU A 293 -14.39 -18.08 19.34
C LEU A 293 -15.40 -17.93 20.49
N PRO A 294 -15.38 -18.79 21.52
CA PRO A 294 -16.13 -18.56 22.74
C PRO A 294 -15.72 -17.22 23.37
N TRP A 295 -16.69 -16.45 23.87
CA TRP A 295 -16.44 -15.15 24.50
C TRP A 295 -15.34 -15.20 25.57
N ASP A 296 -15.38 -16.19 26.46
CA ASP A 296 -14.41 -16.30 27.56
C ASP A 296 -12.98 -16.50 27.06
N GLU A 297 -12.81 -17.24 25.95
CA GLU A 297 -11.50 -17.47 25.33
C GLU A 297 -10.98 -16.20 24.65
N TRP A 298 -11.84 -15.55 23.87
CA TRP A 298 -11.52 -14.30 23.18
C TRP A 298 -11.20 -13.18 24.17
N TRP A 299 -12.02 -13.02 25.21
CA TRP A 299 -11.85 -11.97 26.22
C TRP A 299 -10.61 -12.19 27.10
N GLU A 300 -10.31 -13.44 27.47
CA GLU A 300 -9.08 -13.79 28.18
C GLU A 300 -7.83 -13.48 27.35
N PHE A 301 -7.88 -13.73 26.03
CA PHE A 301 -6.81 -13.34 25.13
C PHE A 301 -6.62 -11.82 25.10
N GLU A 302 -7.67 -11.05 24.86
CA GLU A 302 -7.61 -9.58 24.79
C GLU A 302 -7.13 -8.94 26.10
N LEU A 303 -7.47 -9.52 27.25
CA LEU A 303 -7.05 -9.02 28.56
C LEU A 303 -5.59 -9.35 28.90
N ASN A 304 -5.15 -10.57 28.61
CA ASN A 304 -3.93 -11.13 29.21
C ASN A 304 -2.84 -11.53 28.20
N LYS A 305 -3.18 -11.65 26.91
CA LYS A 305 -2.26 -12.12 25.87
C LYS A 305 -2.03 -11.10 24.76
N ASP A 306 -3.01 -10.26 24.43
CA ASP A 306 -2.82 -9.21 23.44
C ASP A 306 -1.88 -8.10 23.98
N ASP A 307 -0.66 -8.09 23.44
CA ASP A 307 0.39 -7.15 23.83
C ASP A 307 0.32 -5.81 23.06
N SER A 308 -0.67 -5.63 22.18
CA SER A 308 -0.85 -4.44 21.34
C SER A 308 -1.64 -3.30 21.99
N ASN A 309 -2.05 -3.49 23.25
CA ASN A 309 -2.90 -2.56 24.02
C ASN A 309 -4.24 -2.27 23.28
N PRO A 310 -5.11 -3.30 23.15
CA PRO A 310 -6.36 -3.18 22.43
C PRO A 310 -7.37 -2.30 23.18
N HIS A 311 -7.93 -1.32 22.47
CA HIS A 311 -9.03 -0.48 22.95
C HIS A 311 -10.33 -0.97 22.32
N ILE A 312 -11.19 -1.58 23.14
CA ILE A 312 -12.38 -2.29 22.67
C ILE A 312 -13.63 -1.52 23.09
N ALA A 313 -14.50 -1.23 22.14
CA ALA A 313 -15.79 -0.60 22.36
C ALA A 313 -16.91 -1.53 21.87
N LEU A 314 -17.85 -1.85 22.76
CA LEU A 314 -19.10 -2.53 22.41
C LEU A 314 -20.10 -1.52 21.88
N LEU A 315 -20.63 -1.78 20.69
CA LEU A 315 -21.65 -1.02 20.01
C LEU A 315 -22.90 -1.90 19.88
N PRO A 316 -23.88 -1.75 20.78
CA PRO A 316 -25.12 -2.50 20.69
C PRO A 316 -25.93 -2.11 19.46
N LEU A 317 -26.58 -3.09 18.82
CA LEU A 317 -27.51 -2.79 17.74
C LEU A 317 -28.70 -1.97 18.24
N HIS A 318 -29.09 -0.98 17.44
CA HIS A 318 -30.34 -0.26 17.66
C HIS A 318 -31.52 -1.26 17.65
N PRO A 319 -32.53 -1.13 18.54
CA PRO A 319 -33.64 -2.07 18.64
C PRO A 319 -34.33 -2.39 17.31
N ASP A 320 -34.55 -1.36 16.48
CA ASP A 320 -35.17 -1.52 15.15
C ASP A 320 -34.33 -2.35 14.16
N MET A 321 -33.01 -2.30 14.28
CA MET A 321 -32.10 -3.10 13.47
C MET A 321 -31.98 -4.51 14.02
N ARG A 322 -31.96 -4.65 15.35
CA ARG A 322 -31.98 -5.94 16.03
C ARG A 322 -33.22 -6.74 15.67
N ALA A 323 -34.40 -6.11 15.62
CA ALA A 323 -35.64 -6.76 15.19
C ALA A 323 -35.62 -7.28 13.73
N LYS A 324 -34.73 -6.73 12.90
CA LYS A 324 -34.53 -7.16 11.50
C LYS A 324 -33.37 -8.13 11.33
N PHE A 325 -32.55 -8.31 12.37
CA PHE A 325 -31.35 -9.13 12.30
C PHE A 325 -31.73 -10.61 12.25
N ASN A 326 -31.29 -11.30 11.20
CA ASN A 326 -31.55 -12.72 11.04
C ASN A 326 -30.43 -13.53 11.68
N GLU A 327 -30.65 -13.95 12.94
CA GLU A 327 -29.66 -14.67 13.73
C GLU A 327 -29.26 -16.02 13.09
N THR A 328 -30.23 -16.75 12.51
CA THR A 328 -29.96 -18.04 11.86
C THR A 328 -29.05 -17.86 10.65
N ALA A 329 -29.36 -16.90 9.77
CA ALA A 329 -28.53 -16.61 8.61
C ALA A 329 -27.14 -16.10 9.00
N ALA A 330 -27.04 -15.31 10.09
CA ALA A 330 -25.76 -14.84 10.60
C ALA A 330 -24.87 -16.00 11.09
N TRP A 331 -25.45 -16.96 11.81
CA TRP A 331 -24.74 -18.17 12.24
C TRP A 331 -24.34 -19.06 11.07
N GLU A 332 -25.24 -19.29 10.11
CA GLU A 332 -24.91 -20.03 8.88
C GLU A 332 -23.73 -19.39 8.14
N TYR A 333 -23.72 -18.06 8.02
CA TYR A 333 -22.63 -17.33 7.40
C TYR A 333 -21.34 -17.44 8.20
N ALA A 334 -21.37 -17.16 9.51
CA ALA A 334 -20.20 -17.21 10.38
C ALA A 334 -19.54 -18.60 10.36
N LEU A 335 -20.32 -19.67 10.45
CA LEU A 335 -19.82 -21.05 10.37
C LEU A 335 -19.29 -21.39 8.98
N SER A 336 -19.89 -20.85 7.92
CA SER A 336 -19.40 -21.07 6.56
C SER A 336 -18.02 -20.43 6.33
N MET A 337 -17.70 -19.37 7.08
CA MET A 337 -16.45 -18.62 6.98
C MET A 337 -15.39 -19.04 8.02
N ASN A 338 -15.80 -19.69 9.11
CA ASN A 338 -14.88 -20.14 10.15
C ASN A 338 -13.77 -21.06 9.60
N GLY A 339 -12.52 -20.77 9.95
CA GLY A 339 -11.32 -21.46 9.47
C GLY A 339 -10.86 -21.07 8.06
N LYS A 340 -11.54 -20.15 7.38
CA LYS A 340 -11.05 -19.61 6.10
C LYS A 340 -9.88 -18.64 6.33
N PRO A 341 -9.00 -18.45 5.32
CA PRO A 341 -7.96 -17.44 5.39
C PRO A 341 -8.53 -16.03 5.65
N TYR A 342 -7.71 -15.16 6.23
CA TYR A 342 -8.00 -13.74 6.42
C TYR A 342 -8.57 -13.08 5.16
N GLY A 343 -9.46 -12.11 5.35
CA GLY A 343 -10.22 -11.43 4.29
C GLY A 343 -9.41 -10.49 3.39
N TYR A 344 -8.24 -10.90 2.89
CA TYR A 344 -7.32 -10.10 2.08
C TYR A 344 -8.00 -9.45 0.86
N HIS A 345 -8.94 -10.16 0.24
CA HIS A 345 -9.72 -9.70 -0.92
C HIS A 345 -10.54 -8.41 -0.68
N ASN A 346 -10.88 -8.07 0.56
CA ASN A 346 -11.60 -6.82 0.88
C ASN A 346 -10.66 -5.69 1.33
N MET A 347 -9.41 -6.00 1.68
CA MET A 347 -8.50 -5.05 2.34
C MET A 347 -7.99 -3.95 1.39
N LEU A 348 -7.74 -4.27 0.11
CA LEU A 348 -7.20 -3.28 -0.83
C LEU A 348 -8.28 -2.28 -1.29
N PHE A 349 -9.48 -2.78 -1.56
CA PHE A 349 -10.59 -1.96 -2.09
C PHE A 349 -11.49 -1.38 -1.00
N SER A 350 -11.16 -1.57 0.28
CA SER A 350 -11.81 -0.82 1.37
C SER A 350 -11.42 0.66 1.37
N TRP A 351 -10.27 1.02 0.79
CA TRP A 351 -9.75 2.39 0.74
C TRP A 351 -9.30 2.85 -0.65
N ILE A 352 -9.30 1.97 -1.67
CA ILE A 352 -9.05 2.31 -3.08
C ILE A 352 -10.32 2.07 -3.90
N ASP A 353 -11.19 3.07 -3.98
CA ASP A 353 -12.50 2.97 -4.62
C ASP A 353 -12.53 3.58 -6.03
N THR A 354 -11.59 4.45 -6.38
CA THR A 354 -11.54 5.10 -7.69
C THR A 354 -10.16 4.96 -8.33
N ILE A 355 -10.07 5.24 -9.63
CA ILE A 355 -8.81 5.13 -10.37
C ILE A 355 -7.78 6.14 -9.84
N ASP A 356 -8.21 7.32 -9.40
CA ASP A 356 -7.33 8.44 -9.01
C ASP A 356 -7.91 9.40 -7.95
N ALA A 357 -9.22 9.41 -7.69
CA ALA A 357 -9.90 10.47 -6.96
C ALA A 357 -9.98 10.31 -5.43
N ASN A 358 -9.75 9.09 -4.90
CA ASN A 358 -10.01 8.77 -3.50
C ASN A 358 -8.77 8.36 -2.70
N TYR A 359 -7.57 8.48 -3.29
CA TYR A 359 -6.33 8.26 -2.55
C TYR A 359 -6.08 9.41 -1.57
N PRO A 360 -5.62 9.13 -0.33
CA PRO A 360 -5.15 10.19 0.54
C PRO A 360 -3.90 10.82 -0.09
N PRO A 361 -3.86 12.15 -0.32
CA PRO A 361 -2.66 12.79 -0.85
C PRO A 361 -1.41 12.43 -0.01
N PRO A 362 -0.24 12.18 -0.63
CA PRO A 362 0.07 12.35 -2.05
C PRO A 362 0.03 11.01 -2.81
N LEU A 363 -0.64 9.98 -2.25
CA LEU A 363 -0.75 8.68 -2.91
C LEU A 363 -1.49 8.86 -4.22
N ASP A 364 -1.04 8.11 -5.23
CA ASP A 364 -1.72 7.94 -6.49
C ASP A 364 -1.61 6.47 -6.92
N ALA A 365 -2.33 6.12 -7.98
CA ALA A 365 -2.35 4.76 -8.51
C ALA A 365 -0.96 4.27 -8.97
N HIS A 366 -0.07 5.15 -9.41
CA HIS A 366 1.29 4.79 -9.83
C HIS A 366 2.16 4.41 -8.62
N VAL A 367 2.03 5.15 -7.51
CA VAL A 367 2.72 4.84 -6.25
C VAL A 367 2.25 3.51 -5.72
N VAL A 368 0.93 3.29 -5.67
CA VAL A 368 0.34 2.04 -5.20
C VAL A 368 0.79 0.87 -6.09
N ALA A 369 0.71 1.01 -7.41
CA ALA A 369 1.16 -0.02 -8.35
C ALA A 369 2.64 -0.36 -8.17
N SER A 370 3.49 0.65 -7.97
CA SER A 370 4.94 0.45 -7.78
C SER A 370 5.25 -0.21 -6.44
N VAL A 371 4.55 0.19 -5.36
CA VAL A 371 4.65 -0.47 -4.06
C VAL A 371 4.19 -1.92 -4.16
N MET A 372 3.12 -2.21 -4.89
CA MET A 372 2.66 -3.58 -5.11
C MET A 372 3.68 -4.41 -5.89
N THR A 373 4.37 -3.83 -6.88
CA THR A 373 5.49 -4.51 -7.57
C THR A 373 6.61 -4.86 -6.59
N VAL A 374 7.03 -3.93 -5.74
CA VAL A 374 8.06 -4.19 -4.70
C VAL A 374 7.58 -5.25 -3.72
N TRP A 375 6.33 -5.15 -3.27
CA TRP A 375 5.76 -6.08 -2.31
C TRP A 375 5.66 -7.49 -2.88
N ASN A 376 5.33 -7.63 -4.17
CA ASN A 376 5.33 -8.90 -4.88
C ASN A 376 6.74 -9.53 -4.96
N GLN A 377 7.80 -8.73 -4.98
CA GLN A 377 9.18 -9.24 -4.94
C GLN A 377 9.64 -9.65 -3.54
N ILE A 378 9.16 -8.97 -2.50
CA ILE A 378 9.58 -9.21 -1.10
C ILE A 378 8.74 -10.31 -0.44
N GLN A 379 7.42 -10.31 -0.68
CA GLN A 379 6.44 -11.24 -0.11
C GLN A 379 5.42 -11.64 -1.20
N PRO A 380 5.80 -12.47 -2.20
CA PRO A 380 4.96 -12.79 -3.35
C PRO A 380 3.63 -13.43 -2.98
N ALA A 381 3.61 -14.33 -1.98
CA ALA A 381 2.39 -14.99 -1.55
C ALA A 381 1.38 -14.00 -0.94
N TYR A 382 1.85 -13.06 -0.11
CA TYR A 382 1.01 -12.06 0.53
C TYR A 382 0.53 -11.00 -0.48
N ALA A 383 1.39 -10.58 -1.42
CA ALA A 383 1.02 -9.67 -2.50
C ALA A 383 -0.06 -10.27 -3.40
N ALA A 384 0.08 -11.55 -3.76
CA ALA A 384 -0.91 -12.28 -4.55
C ALA A 384 -2.26 -12.34 -3.82
N ASN A 385 -2.28 -12.63 -2.52
CA ASN A 385 -3.52 -12.69 -1.74
C ASN A 385 -4.23 -11.32 -1.69
N ILE A 386 -3.49 -10.23 -1.49
CA ILE A 386 -4.09 -8.89 -1.41
C ILE A 386 -4.55 -8.39 -2.77
N LEU A 387 -3.71 -8.49 -3.79
CA LEU A 387 -3.95 -7.84 -5.07
C LEU A 387 -4.78 -8.71 -6.02
N ASN A 388 -4.44 -10.00 -6.15
CA ASN A 388 -5.15 -10.86 -7.09
C ASN A 388 -6.54 -11.19 -6.59
N GLU A 389 -6.72 -11.53 -5.30
CA GLU A 389 -8.07 -11.82 -4.81
C GLU A 389 -8.97 -10.59 -4.85
N ALA A 390 -8.45 -9.41 -4.48
CA ALA A 390 -9.20 -8.17 -4.59
C ALA A 390 -9.58 -7.88 -6.05
N LEU A 391 -8.61 -7.90 -6.98
CA LEU A 391 -8.86 -7.64 -8.41
C LEU A 391 -9.82 -8.66 -9.03
N ASN A 392 -9.67 -9.94 -8.71
CA ASN A 392 -10.59 -10.98 -9.18
C ASN A 392 -12.02 -10.72 -8.70
N LYS A 393 -12.19 -10.30 -7.44
CA LYS A 393 -13.51 -9.94 -6.87
C LYS A 393 -14.10 -8.68 -7.51
N ARG A 394 -13.27 -7.68 -7.80
CA ARG A 394 -13.72 -6.39 -8.38
C ARG A 394 -13.97 -6.45 -9.89
N LEU A 395 -13.20 -7.27 -10.61
CA LEU A 395 -13.29 -7.42 -12.06
C LEU A 395 -14.22 -8.57 -12.48
N GLY A 396 -14.64 -9.43 -11.55
CA GLY A 396 -15.55 -10.54 -11.84
C GLY A 396 -14.95 -11.62 -12.75
N THR A 397 -13.61 -11.73 -12.80
CA THR A 397 -12.87 -12.49 -13.83
C THR A 397 -12.63 -13.96 -13.49
N GLU A 398 -13.66 -14.76 -13.22
CA GLU A 398 -13.51 -16.22 -13.07
C GLU A 398 -13.92 -17.01 -14.34
N ILE A 399 -13.36 -16.76 -15.53
CA ILE A 399 -13.46 -17.75 -16.63
C ILE A 399 -12.41 -18.84 -16.41
N LYS A 400 -12.83 -20.06 -16.08
CA LYS A 400 -11.88 -21.17 -15.82
C LYS A 400 -11.19 -21.71 -17.08
N ASP A 401 -11.93 -21.95 -18.18
CA ASP A 401 -11.37 -22.42 -19.46
C ASP A 401 -12.28 -22.09 -20.67
N ALA A 402 -11.70 -21.52 -21.73
CA ALA A 402 -12.43 -20.95 -22.87
C ALA A 402 -13.14 -21.98 -23.77
N TYR A 403 -12.70 -23.24 -23.79
CA TYR A 403 -13.27 -24.29 -24.66
C TYR A 403 -14.71 -24.70 -24.27
N SER A 404 -15.18 -24.30 -23.09
CA SER A 404 -16.53 -24.58 -22.61
C SER A 404 -17.60 -23.67 -23.23
N LEU A 405 -17.18 -22.54 -23.81
CA LEU A 405 -18.07 -21.56 -24.42
C LEU A 405 -18.60 -22.08 -25.75
N ARG A 406 -19.89 -21.83 -26.01
CA ARG A 406 -20.63 -22.32 -27.18
C ARG A 406 -20.31 -21.54 -28.46
N PHE A 407 -19.02 -21.46 -28.79
CA PHE A 407 -18.47 -20.78 -29.95
C PHE A 407 -17.92 -21.71 -31.02
N PHE A 408 -17.61 -22.96 -30.66
CA PHE A 408 -16.87 -23.90 -31.48
C PHE A 408 -17.81 -24.85 -32.24
N GLU A 409 -17.33 -25.48 -33.30
CA GLU A 409 -18.12 -26.45 -34.07
C GLU A 409 -18.29 -27.74 -33.23
N ASN A 410 -19.51 -28.27 -33.17
CA ASN A 410 -19.85 -29.48 -32.42
C ASN A 410 -20.55 -30.54 -33.27
N ASN A 411 -20.79 -30.26 -34.55
CA ASN A 411 -21.27 -31.26 -35.50
C ASN A 411 -20.07 -32.01 -36.10
N SER A 412 -19.93 -33.29 -35.76
CA SER A 412 -18.82 -34.13 -36.23
C SER A 412 -18.76 -34.27 -37.75
N SER A 413 -19.90 -34.12 -38.45
CA SER A 413 -19.94 -34.14 -39.92
C SER A 413 -19.30 -32.91 -40.59
N ARG A 414 -19.00 -31.86 -39.80
CA ARG A 414 -18.31 -30.64 -40.27
C ARG A 414 -16.87 -30.56 -39.81
N LEU A 415 -16.41 -31.53 -39.01
CA LEU A 415 -15.01 -31.65 -38.67
C LEU A 415 -14.24 -32.20 -39.88
N PRO A 416 -12.92 -31.92 -39.99
CA PRO A 416 -12.10 -32.48 -41.06
C PRO A 416 -12.16 -34.01 -41.09
N GLU A 417 -12.09 -34.64 -42.27
CA GLU A 417 -12.18 -36.11 -42.40
C GLU A 417 -11.10 -36.88 -41.63
N TRP A 418 -9.93 -36.27 -41.42
CA TRP A 418 -8.83 -36.85 -40.63
C TRP A 418 -9.04 -36.73 -39.11
N CYS A 419 -10.05 -35.97 -38.68
CA CYS A 419 -10.33 -35.77 -37.27
C CYS A 419 -10.71 -37.10 -36.60
N ASN A 420 -10.09 -37.41 -35.46
CA ASN A 420 -10.19 -38.70 -34.76
C ASN A 420 -9.62 -39.91 -35.54
N ASP A 421 -8.91 -39.70 -36.65
CA ASP A 421 -8.28 -40.80 -37.38
C ASP A 421 -7.18 -41.46 -36.54
N GLY A 422 -7.25 -42.79 -36.41
CA GLY A 422 -6.36 -43.59 -35.56
C GLY A 422 -6.67 -43.54 -34.06
N ASP A 423 -7.69 -42.80 -33.62
CA ASP A 423 -8.12 -42.74 -32.22
C ASP A 423 -9.21 -43.79 -31.95
N GLY A 424 -9.11 -44.53 -30.84
CA GLY A 424 -10.07 -45.60 -30.53
C GLY A 424 -11.46 -45.14 -30.06
N VAL A 425 -11.73 -43.82 -30.04
CA VAL A 425 -12.98 -43.20 -29.60
C VAL A 425 -13.20 -41.91 -30.40
N GLU A 426 -14.43 -41.63 -30.81
CA GLU A 426 -14.81 -40.40 -31.51
C GLU A 426 -14.94 -39.23 -30.51
N LEU A 427 -14.10 -38.20 -30.65
CA LEU A 427 -14.16 -36.98 -29.83
C LEU A 427 -14.92 -35.86 -30.56
N PRO A 428 -15.58 -34.95 -29.82
CA PRO A 428 -16.28 -33.80 -30.41
C PRO A 428 -15.32 -32.70 -30.93
N PHE A 429 -14.01 -32.92 -30.85
CA PHE A 429 -12.95 -32.03 -31.30
C PHE A 429 -11.77 -32.84 -31.85
N CYS A 430 -10.87 -32.19 -32.61
CA CYS A 430 -9.72 -32.86 -33.22
C CYS A 430 -8.46 -32.69 -32.37
N GLN A 431 -7.95 -33.78 -31.80
CA GLN A 431 -6.66 -33.77 -31.11
C GLN A 431 -5.52 -33.99 -32.12
N ILE A 432 -4.75 -32.94 -32.40
CA ILE A 432 -3.73 -32.94 -33.47
C ILE A 432 -2.41 -33.60 -33.03
N ARG A 433 -2.09 -33.60 -31.73
CA ARG A 433 -0.83 -34.11 -31.18
C ARG A 433 -0.98 -34.49 -29.70
N GLY A 434 -0.11 -35.37 -29.21
CA GLY A 434 0.03 -35.70 -27.79
C GLY A 434 0.06 -37.21 -27.57
N ARG A 435 0.82 -37.67 -26.58
CA ARG A 435 0.86 -39.11 -26.22
C ARG A 435 -0.42 -39.56 -25.50
N TYR A 436 -1.10 -38.63 -24.84
CA TYR A 436 -2.28 -38.88 -24.02
C TYR A 436 -3.48 -38.19 -24.62
N ARG A 437 -4.63 -38.85 -24.58
CA ARG A 437 -5.90 -38.27 -25.00
C ARG A 437 -6.32 -37.18 -24.02
N MET A 438 -6.69 -36.02 -24.54
CA MET A 438 -7.19 -34.89 -23.76
C MET A 438 -8.67 -35.09 -23.45
N GLU A 439 -9.03 -34.88 -22.20
CA GLU A 439 -10.43 -34.77 -21.78
C GLU A 439 -10.75 -33.28 -21.64
N LEU A 440 -11.80 -32.82 -22.33
CA LEU A 440 -12.30 -31.44 -22.27
C LEU A 440 -13.76 -31.44 -21.77
N PRO A 441 -13.99 -31.57 -20.45
CA PRO A 441 -15.32 -31.65 -19.88
C PRO A 441 -16.15 -30.39 -20.15
N GLY A 442 -17.37 -30.55 -20.67
CA GLY A 442 -18.25 -29.41 -20.98
C GLY A 442 -17.84 -28.64 -22.24
N TYR A 443 -17.18 -29.29 -23.20
CA TYR A 443 -16.87 -28.69 -24.50
C TYR A 443 -18.11 -28.12 -25.19
N ASN A 444 -18.07 -26.83 -25.52
CA ASN A 444 -19.07 -26.13 -26.32
C ASN A 444 -20.51 -26.18 -25.76
N THR A 445 -20.68 -26.12 -24.44
CA THR A 445 -22.00 -26.25 -23.78
C THR A 445 -22.56 -24.97 -23.17
N VAL A 446 -21.75 -23.91 -23.01
CA VAL A 446 -22.16 -22.70 -22.27
C VAL A 446 -22.39 -21.51 -23.21
N ASP A 447 -23.62 -21.02 -23.29
CA ASP A 447 -23.94 -19.80 -24.03
C ASP A 447 -23.45 -18.54 -23.27
N PRO A 448 -22.83 -17.54 -23.95
CA PRO A 448 -22.43 -16.28 -23.32
C PRO A 448 -23.61 -15.54 -22.68
N TYR A 449 -23.42 -15.00 -21.47
CA TYR A 449 -24.42 -14.21 -20.75
C TYR A 449 -23.79 -12.99 -20.04
N PRO A 450 -24.55 -11.91 -19.76
CA PRO A 450 -24.04 -10.76 -19.01
C PRO A 450 -23.61 -11.16 -17.60
N HIS A 451 -22.53 -10.58 -17.08
CA HIS A 451 -22.00 -10.91 -15.74
C HIS A 451 -21.57 -12.38 -15.57
N MET A 452 -21.12 -13.00 -16.67
CA MET A 452 -20.74 -14.40 -16.70
C MET A 452 -19.53 -14.71 -15.80
N ASN A 453 -19.71 -15.74 -14.96
CA ASN A 453 -18.75 -16.23 -13.99
C ASN A 453 -18.34 -15.24 -12.89
N GLU A 454 -19.13 -14.22 -12.60
CA GLU A 454 -18.84 -13.31 -11.46
C GLU A 454 -18.99 -13.99 -10.08
N MET A 455 -19.57 -15.20 -10.00
CA MET A 455 -19.87 -15.91 -8.75
C MET A 455 -19.50 -17.42 -8.76
N CYS A 456 -18.48 -17.87 -9.51
CA CYS A 456 -18.34 -19.28 -9.88
C CYS A 456 -17.12 -20.05 -9.31
N PRO A 457 -17.32 -20.99 -8.36
CA PRO A 457 -16.23 -21.51 -7.52
C PRO A 457 -15.22 -22.38 -8.28
N SER A 458 -13.90 -22.16 -8.12
CA SER A 458 -12.82 -22.94 -8.75
C SER A 458 -11.99 -23.79 -7.78
N LEU A 459 -12.58 -24.85 -7.21
CA LEU A 459 -11.92 -25.65 -6.16
C LEU A 459 -11.54 -27.09 -6.60
N PRO A 460 -10.28 -27.53 -6.40
CA PRO A 460 -9.90 -28.93 -6.52
C PRO A 460 -10.55 -29.81 -5.44
N PRO A 461 -10.62 -31.15 -5.63
CA PRO A 461 -10.14 -31.91 -6.79
C PRO A 461 -11.19 -32.10 -7.90
N LYS A 462 -12.44 -31.66 -7.67
CA LYS A 462 -13.58 -31.96 -8.56
C LYS A 462 -13.99 -30.81 -9.47
N TYR A 463 -13.61 -29.57 -9.17
CA TYR A 463 -13.86 -28.38 -9.98
C TYR A 463 -15.32 -28.20 -10.48
N SER A 464 -16.28 -28.61 -9.65
CA SER A 464 -17.74 -28.59 -9.92
C SER A 464 -18.26 -27.19 -10.30
N ARG A 465 -19.17 -27.12 -11.28
CA ARG A 465 -19.86 -25.90 -11.73
C ARG A 465 -21.36 -25.98 -11.40
N PRO A 466 -21.87 -25.19 -10.44
CA PRO A 466 -23.31 -25.08 -10.12
C PRO A 466 -24.14 -24.59 -11.31
N SER A 467 -25.46 -24.79 -11.33
CA SER A 467 -26.33 -24.46 -12.49
C SER A 467 -26.57 -22.96 -12.70
N ASP A 468 -26.29 -22.16 -11.68
CA ASP A 468 -26.24 -20.69 -11.66
C ASP A 468 -24.85 -20.14 -12.01
N CYS A 469 -23.95 -21.05 -12.40
CA CYS A 469 -22.68 -20.84 -13.07
C CYS A 469 -22.71 -21.48 -14.47
#